data_AF-A0AAV1C3Z2-F1
#
_entry.id   AF-A0AAV1C3Z2-F1
#
_cell.length_a   1.000
_cell.length_b   1.000
_cell.length_c   1.000
_cell.angle_alpha   90.00
_cell.angle_beta   90.00
_cell.angle_gamma   90.00
#
_symmetry.space_group_name_H-M   'P 1'
#
loop_
_entity.id
_entity.type
_entity.pdbx_description
1 polymer ?
#
loop_
_entity_poly.entity_id
_entity_poly.type
_entity_poly.pdbx_seq_one_letter_code
_entity_poly.pdbx_strand_id
1 'polypeptide(L)'
;MAWNQKINITRRQAPSLTDLCVQVAVVNIRYLGNVGETDFHLLERILPHCNMDQLIHVEDCTEGRDLSPVTNKLWKKFYERRFGVDNVALVVERMKKRKVSFTWRQLYEAKLKDIEEQETKIVERMKQRYENAAADKQKRQVQICMKVPPSSGKRSYFGGSYSSVCNTKSNIMKKAKLDFINRCDFFRRLLVCYGIIFHLSSK
;
A
#
# COMPACT_ATOMS: atom_id res chain seq x y z
N MET A 1 22.37 28.21 -20.51
CA MET A 1 22.28 27.73 -19.11
C MET A 1 22.01 28.93 -18.22
N ALA A 2 20.73 29.22 -17.95
CA ALA A 2 20.30 30.45 -17.30
C ALA A 2 20.46 30.33 -15.79
N TRP A 3 21.34 31.16 -15.22
CA TRP A 3 21.43 31.41 -13.79
C TRP A 3 20.22 32.25 -13.36
N ASN A 4 19.12 31.61 -12.98
CA ASN A 4 17.98 32.30 -12.35
C ASN A 4 18.21 32.38 -10.84
N GLN A 5 19.05 33.34 -10.45
CA GLN A 5 19.25 33.70 -9.06
C GLN A 5 18.15 34.67 -8.64
N LYS A 6 17.16 34.16 -7.91
CA LYS A 6 16.18 34.99 -7.20
C LYS A 6 16.88 35.59 -5.98
N ILE A 7 17.71 36.60 -6.21
CA ILE A 7 18.42 37.31 -5.14
C ILE A 7 17.41 38.23 -4.46
N ASN A 8 17.03 37.90 -3.23
CA ASN A 8 16.37 38.85 -2.33
C ASN A 8 17.43 39.88 -1.89
N ILE A 9 17.69 40.88 -2.73
CA ILE A 9 18.57 42.02 -2.40
C ILE A 9 17.74 43.01 -1.57
N THR A 10 17.55 42.71 -0.29
CA THR A 10 17.12 43.73 0.66
C THR A 10 18.32 44.57 1.08
N ARG A 11 18.44 45.75 0.44
CA ARG A 11 19.29 46.92 0.78
C ARG A 11 20.82 46.75 0.72
N ARG A 12 21.40 47.26 -0.38
CA ARG A 12 22.75 47.86 -0.58
C ARG A 12 23.78 47.76 0.56
N GLN A 13 24.21 46.55 0.91
CA GLN A 13 25.50 46.29 1.55
C GLN A 13 26.14 45.11 0.83
N ALA A 14 27.45 45.18 0.57
CA ALA A 14 28.16 44.05 0.01
C ALA A 14 28.04 42.87 0.99
N PRO A 15 27.68 41.66 0.52
CA PRO A 15 27.59 40.50 1.38
C PRO A 15 28.93 40.25 2.05
N SER A 16 28.89 39.85 3.32
CA SER A 16 30.11 39.46 4.02
C SER A 16 30.72 38.21 3.37
N LEU A 17 32.03 38.02 3.54
CA LEU A 17 32.71 36.82 3.04
C LEU A 17 32.05 35.55 3.57
N THR A 18 31.63 35.54 4.84
CA THR A 18 30.96 34.39 5.46
C THR A 18 29.60 34.12 4.80
N ASP A 19 28.83 35.14 4.44
CA ASP A 19 27.57 34.97 3.73
C ASP A 19 27.75 34.38 2.33
N LEU A 20 28.78 34.81 1.61
CA LEU A 20 29.14 34.25 0.31
C LEU A 20 29.53 32.76 0.44
N CYS A 21 30.36 32.42 1.43
CA CYS A 21 30.74 31.03 1.69
C CYS A 21 29.54 30.14 2.04
N VAL A 22 28.62 30.64 2.88
CA VAL A 22 27.38 29.92 3.21
C VAL A 22 26.52 29.70 1.97
N GLN A 23 26.38 30.70 1.10
CA GLN A 23 25.62 30.55 -0.15
C GLN A 23 26.23 29.50 -1.08
N VAL A 24 27.55 29.52 -1.26
CA VAL A 24 28.25 28.52 -2.07
C VAL A 24 28.10 27.12 -1.47
N ALA A 25 28.20 27.00 -0.14
CA ALA A 25 27.96 25.75 0.56
C ALA A 25 26.53 25.23 0.35
N VAL A 26 25.52 26.11 0.42
CA VAL A 26 24.11 25.77 0.19
C VAL A 26 23.87 25.25 -1.24
N VAL A 27 24.48 25.87 -2.25
CA VAL A 27 24.36 25.42 -3.65
C VAL A 27 25.02 24.04 -3.85
N ASN A 28 26.10 23.76 -3.11
CA ASN A 28 26.91 22.56 -3.23
C ASN A 28 26.69 21.56 -2.08
N ILE A 29 25.52 21.60 -1.41
CA ILE A 29 25.22 20.71 -0.26
C ILE A 29 25.44 19.24 -0.57
N ARG A 30 25.20 18.81 -1.81
CA ARG A 30 25.38 17.41 -2.24
C ARG A 30 26.81 16.88 -2.07
N TYR A 31 27.79 17.76 -1.93
CA TYR A 31 29.20 17.43 -1.75
C TYR A 31 29.67 17.63 -0.30
N LEU A 32 28.77 18.02 0.61
CA LEU A 32 29.09 18.09 2.03
C LEU A 32 29.19 16.67 2.60
N GLY A 33 30.35 16.37 3.19
CA GLY A 33 30.63 15.10 3.86
C GLY A 33 30.81 15.33 5.36
N ASN A 34 32.03 15.15 5.87
CA ASN A 34 32.36 15.40 7.27
C ASN A 34 32.31 16.90 7.60
N VAL A 35 31.50 17.28 8.58
CA VAL A 35 31.36 18.69 9.02
C VAL A 35 31.69 18.85 10.51
N GLY A 36 32.41 17.88 11.09
CA GLY A 36 32.78 17.84 12.51
C GLY A 36 33.62 19.03 12.97
N GLU A 37 34.46 19.61 12.11
CA GLU A 37 35.31 20.75 12.46
C GLU A 37 34.63 22.11 12.32
N THR A 38 33.44 22.17 11.71
CA THR A 38 32.78 23.46 11.41
C THR A 38 32.00 23.99 12.61
N ASP A 39 31.89 25.31 12.73
CA ASP A 39 31.11 25.95 13.79
C ASP A 39 29.60 25.69 13.66
N PHE A 40 28.94 25.50 14.82
CA PHE A 40 27.50 25.25 14.89
C PHE A 40 26.68 26.39 14.28
N HIS A 41 27.15 27.64 14.37
CA HIS A 41 26.46 28.80 13.79
C HIS A 41 26.40 28.75 12.24
N LEU A 42 27.44 28.21 11.59
CA LEU A 42 27.44 28.03 10.14
C LEU A 42 26.54 26.84 9.75
N LEU A 43 26.62 25.76 10.53
CA LEU A 43 25.77 24.58 10.37
C LEU A 43 24.27 24.92 10.49
N GLU A 44 23.88 25.77 11.45
CA GLU A 44 22.50 26.23 11.61
C GLU A 44 21.98 27.01 10.40
N ARG A 45 22.86 27.60 9.59
CA ARG A 45 22.50 28.32 8.35
C ARG A 45 22.49 27.42 7.13
N ILE A 46 23.40 26.44 7.04
CA ILE A 46 23.56 25.59 5.86
C ILE A 46 22.62 24.37 5.92
N LEU A 47 22.58 23.66 7.04
CA LEU A 47 21.86 22.39 7.19
C LEU A 47 20.33 22.46 6.98
N PRO A 48 19.61 23.57 7.28
CA PRO A 48 18.18 23.66 6.99
C PRO A 48 17.82 23.54 5.51
N HIS A 49 18.78 23.76 4.61
CA HIS A 49 18.60 23.65 3.17
C HIS A 49 18.90 22.24 2.64
N CYS A 50 19.39 21.33 3.48
CA CYS A 50 19.65 19.95 3.09
C CYS A 50 18.35 19.18 2.83
N ASN A 51 18.44 18.20 1.95
CA ASN A 51 17.46 17.12 1.87
C ASN A 51 17.70 16.09 2.99
N MET A 52 16.72 15.24 3.23
CA MET A 52 16.81 14.21 4.27
C MET A 52 18.02 13.27 4.05
N ASP A 53 18.17 12.75 2.84
CA ASP A 53 19.25 11.81 2.51
C ASP A 53 20.64 12.46 2.63
N GLN A 54 20.72 13.76 2.33
CA GLN A 54 21.94 14.53 2.51
C GLN A 54 22.27 14.73 3.98
N LEU A 55 21.25 14.97 4.83
CA LEU A 55 21.45 15.08 6.27
C LEU A 55 21.92 13.74 6.87
N ILE A 56 21.36 12.61 6.42
CA ILE A 56 21.84 11.27 6.79
C ILE A 56 23.31 11.10 6.42
N HIS A 57 23.66 11.40 5.16
CA HIS A 57 25.03 11.27 4.68
C HIS A 57 26.02 12.11 5.49
N VAL A 58 25.68 13.38 5.79
CA VAL A 58 26.52 14.26 6.60
C VAL A 58 26.71 13.70 8.01
N GLU A 59 25.65 13.20 8.65
CA GLU A 59 25.77 12.60 9.98
C GLU A 59 26.57 11.29 9.97
N ASP A 60 26.44 10.47 8.94
CA ASP A 60 27.18 9.20 8.83
C ASP A 60 28.67 9.43 8.50
N CYS A 61 28.99 10.50 7.76
CA CYS A 61 30.38 10.87 7.44
C CYS A 61 31.07 11.69 8.54
N THR A 62 30.32 12.25 9.50
CA THR A 62 30.89 13.05 10.58
C THR A 62 31.27 12.16 11.75
N GLU A 63 32.57 11.90 11.91
CA GLU A 63 33.10 11.12 13.03
C GLU A 63 33.57 12.05 14.16
N GLY A 64 33.26 11.71 15.41
CA GLY A 64 33.87 12.33 16.60
C GLY A 64 33.19 13.58 17.17
N ARG A 65 32.10 14.10 16.59
CA ARG A 65 31.34 15.23 17.14
C ARG A 65 29.83 15.04 17.07
N ASP A 66 29.16 15.31 18.20
CA ASP A 66 27.70 15.25 18.28
C ASP A 66 27.04 16.45 17.59
N LEU A 67 26.41 16.22 16.44
CA LEU A 67 25.63 17.22 15.70
C LEU A 67 24.17 17.36 16.21
N SER A 68 23.78 16.52 17.15
CA SER A 68 22.43 16.43 17.75
C SER A 68 21.79 17.79 18.11
N PRO A 69 22.50 18.80 18.67
CA PRO A 69 21.88 20.08 19.03
C PRO A 69 21.24 20.82 17.85
N VAL A 70 21.86 20.70 16.68
CA VAL A 70 21.41 21.36 15.43
C VAL A 70 20.51 20.42 14.65
N THR A 71 20.92 19.15 14.49
CA THR A 71 20.25 18.22 13.59
C THR A 71 18.92 17.71 14.14
N ASN A 72 18.79 17.54 15.47
CA ASN A 72 17.58 16.97 16.06
C ASN A 72 16.33 17.86 15.78
N LYS A 73 16.52 19.18 15.69
CA LYS A 73 15.45 20.13 15.27
C LYS A 73 15.08 19.94 13.80
N LEU A 74 16.05 19.67 12.94
CA LEU A 74 15.85 19.42 11.51
C LEU A 74 15.13 18.08 11.28
N TRP A 75 15.56 17.03 11.97
CA TRP A 75 14.92 15.71 11.95
C TRP A 75 13.43 15.78 12.32
N LYS A 76 13.08 16.57 13.33
CA LYS A 76 11.67 16.83 13.67
C LYS A 76 10.90 17.46 12.50
N LYS A 77 11.47 18.48 11.83
CA LYS A 77 10.85 19.14 10.67
C LYS A 77 10.70 18.20 9.48
N PHE A 78 11.68 17.33 9.22
CA PHE A 78 11.57 16.35 8.15
C PHE A 78 10.52 15.29 8.45
N TYR A 79 10.45 14.81 9.69
CA TYR A 79 9.42 13.88 10.13
C TYR A 79 8.03 14.50 9.94
N GLU A 80 7.84 15.74 10.36
CA GLU A 80 6.59 16.48 10.18
C GLU A 80 6.23 16.65 8.70
N ARG A 81 7.20 17.01 7.85
CA ARG A 81 6.98 17.16 6.41
C ARG A 81 6.58 15.85 5.74
N ARG A 82 7.16 14.72 6.14
CA ARG A 82 6.90 13.42 5.50
C ARG A 82 5.66 12.72 6.03
N PHE A 83 5.46 12.72 7.34
CA PHE A 83 4.41 11.96 8.01
C PHE A 83 3.26 12.83 8.53
N GLY A 84 3.41 14.15 8.54
CA GLY A 84 2.41 15.08 9.04
C GLY A 84 2.52 15.38 10.53
N VAL A 85 1.81 16.43 10.94
CA VAL A 85 1.82 16.98 12.31
C VAL A 85 1.19 16.02 13.32
N ASP A 86 0.12 15.32 12.94
CA ASP A 86 -0.59 14.38 13.82
C ASP A 86 0.33 13.24 14.27
N ASN A 87 1.15 12.71 13.36
CA ASN A 87 2.11 11.66 13.67
C ASN A 87 3.20 12.15 14.63
N VAL A 88 3.66 13.41 14.50
CA VAL A 88 4.60 14.03 15.45
C VAL A 88 3.96 14.10 16.84
N ALA A 89 2.72 14.60 16.93
CA ALA A 89 1.99 14.71 18.19
C ALA A 89 1.84 13.33 18.87
N LEU A 90 1.44 12.30 18.10
CA LEU A 90 1.32 10.93 18.61
C LEU A 90 2.65 10.38 19.14
N VAL A 91 3.77 10.63 18.46
CA VAL A 91 5.09 10.18 18.92
C VAL A 91 5.51 10.90 20.20
N VAL A 92 5.28 12.23 20.28
CA VAL A 92 5.54 13.00 21.51
C VAL A 92 4.69 12.51 22.67
N GLU A 93 3.40 12.24 22.46
CA GLU A 93 2.53 11.68 23.50
C GLU A 93 2.99 10.30 23.97
N ARG A 94 3.39 9.42 23.04
CA ARG A 94 3.92 8.09 23.38
C ARG A 94 5.20 8.18 24.20
N MET A 95 6.11 9.09 23.83
CA MET A 95 7.34 9.34 24.58
C MET A 95 7.03 9.83 26.01
N LYS A 96 6.10 10.78 26.16
CA LYS A 96 5.65 11.27 27.47
C LYS A 96 5.04 10.16 28.33
N LYS A 97 4.15 9.34 27.75
CA LYS A 97 3.48 8.23 28.46
C LYS A 97 4.48 7.19 28.95
N ARG A 98 5.50 6.86 28.14
CA ARG A 98 6.52 5.86 28.48
C ARG A 98 7.70 6.44 29.27
N LYS A 99 7.79 7.77 29.42
CA LYS A 99 8.92 8.49 30.02
C LYS A 99 10.26 8.15 29.36
N VAL A 100 10.28 7.99 28.04
CA VAL A 100 11.51 7.73 27.28
C VAL A 100 11.76 8.85 26.30
N SER A 101 13.02 9.29 26.21
CA SER A 101 13.50 10.23 25.19
C SER A 101 14.29 9.50 24.13
N PHE A 102 13.86 9.62 22.87
CA PHE A 102 14.61 9.14 21.70
C PHE A 102 14.99 10.32 20.81
N THR A 103 16.03 10.16 19.99
CA THR A 103 16.36 11.15 18.96
C THR A 103 15.35 11.06 17.81
N TRP A 104 15.06 12.19 17.17
CA TRP A 104 14.12 12.22 16.04
C TRP A 104 14.63 11.39 14.85
N ARG A 105 15.95 11.23 14.71
CA ARG A 105 16.58 10.31 13.76
C ARG A 105 16.18 8.86 13.99
N GLN A 106 16.35 8.34 15.21
CA GLN A 106 15.99 6.96 15.55
C GLN A 106 14.50 6.69 15.31
N LEU A 107 13.64 7.65 15.67
CA LEU A 107 12.21 7.56 15.43
C LEU A 107 11.87 7.50 13.94
N TYR A 108 12.60 8.26 13.12
CA TYR A 108 12.43 8.25 11.67
C TYR A 108 12.85 6.91 11.05
N GLU A 109 14.02 6.38 11.43
CA GLU A 109 14.51 5.09 10.97
C GLU A 109 13.60 3.93 11.37
N ALA A 110 13.11 3.92 12.61
CA ALA A 110 12.16 2.92 13.08
C ALA A 110 10.86 2.97 12.26
N LYS A 111 10.35 4.18 11.98
CA LYS A 111 9.15 4.35 11.14
C LYS A 111 9.35 3.92 9.70
N LEU A 112 10.54 4.11 9.15
CA LEU A 112 10.88 3.62 7.82
C LEU A 112 10.79 2.09 7.75
N LYS A 113 11.39 1.40 8.72
CA LYS A 113 11.33 -0.06 8.83
C LYS A 113 9.89 -0.57 8.98
N ASP A 114 9.09 0.09 9.82
CA ASP A 114 7.67 -0.25 10.00
C ASP A 114 6.90 -0.19 8.67
N ILE A 115 7.18 0.81 7.83
CA ILE A 115 6.52 0.99 6.53
C ILE A 115 6.96 -0.09 5.54
N GLU A 116 8.27 -0.34 5.45
CA GLU A 116 8.83 -1.38 4.57
C GLU A 116 8.28 -2.78 4.93
N GLU A 117 8.17 -3.08 6.22
CA GLU A 117 7.53 -4.31 6.69
C GLU A 117 6.04 -4.39 6.32
N GLN A 118 5.31 -3.27 6.33
CA GLN A 118 3.91 -3.25 5.91
C GLN A 118 3.77 -3.45 4.41
N GLU A 119 4.62 -2.80 3.62
CA GLU A 119 4.64 -2.94 2.16
C GLU A 119 4.95 -4.38 1.74
N THR A 120 5.99 -4.98 2.32
CA THR A 120 6.36 -6.39 2.07
C THR A 120 5.22 -7.35 2.43
N LYS A 121 4.58 -7.20 3.60
CA LYS A 121 3.41 -8.01 3.99
C LYS A 121 2.24 -7.86 3.02
N ILE A 122 2.00 -6.66 2.48
CA ILE A 122 0.95 -6.42 1.49
C ILE A 122 1.30 -7.12 0.17
N VAL A 123 2.53 -6.98 -0.30
CA VAL A 123 3.02 -7.62 -1.54
C VAL A 123 2.95 -9.14 -1.43
N GLU A 124 3.38 -9.72 -0.32
CA GLU A 124 3.28 -11.16 -0.05
C GLU A 124 1.82 -11.63 -0.05
N ARG A 125 0.93 -10.89 0.62
CA ARG A 125 -0.51 -11.20 0.63
C ARG A 125 -1.11 -11.15 -0.78
N MET A 126 -0.69 -10.20 -1.62
CA MET A 126 -1.12 -10.15 -3.02
C MET A 126 -0.61 -11.37 -3.79
N LYS A 127 0.67 -11.70 -3.67
CA LYS A 127 1.29 -12.87 -4.32
C LYS A 127 0.56 -14.17 -3.97
N GLN A 128 0.30 -14.40 -2.68
CA GLN A 128 -0.46 -15.56 -2.21
C GLN A 128 -1.86 -15.66 -2.85
N ARG A 129 -2.57 -14.53 -3.02
CA ARG A 129 -3.88 -14.53 -3.68
C ARG A 129 -3.79 -14.93 -5.16
N TYR A 130 -2.77 -14.47 -5.88
CA TYR A 130 -2.55 -14.86 -7.27
C TYR A 130 -2.20 -16.35 -7.41
N GLU A 131 -1.33 -16.86 -6.55
CA GLU A 131 -0.96 -18.28 -6.52
C GLU A 131 -2.17 -19.17 -6.21
N ASN A 132 -2.98 -18.80 -5.21
CA ASN A 132 -4.21 -19.52 -4.87
C ASN A 132 -5.20 -19.53 -6.04
N ALA A 133 -5.40 -18.37 -6.71
CA ALA A 133 -6.27 -18.29 -7.88
C ALA A 133 -5.74 -19.10 -9.07
N ALA A 134 -4.42 -19.16 -9.27
CA ALA A 134 -3.79 -19.98 -10.30
C ALA A 134 -3.96 -21.49 -10.00
N ALA A 135 -3.74 -21.90 -8.74
CA ALA A 135 -3.96 -23.27 -8.30
C ALA A 135 -5.43 -23.69 -8.45
N ASP A 136 -6.38 -22.80 -8.14
CA ASP A 136 -7.80 -23.07 -8.33
C ASP A 136 -8.17 -23.21 -9.81
N LYS A 137 -7.55 -22.43 -10.70
CA LYS A 137 -7.69 -22.61 -12.15
C LYS A 137 -7.13 -23.96 -12.61
N GLN A 138 -5.95 -24.35 -12.12
CA GLN A 138 -5.34 -25.65 -12.44
C GLN A 138 -6.19 -26.83 -11.93
N LYS A 139 -6.75 -26.74 -10.72
CA LYS A 139 -7.66 -27.77 -10.18
C LYS A 139 -8.93 -27.93 -11.01
N ARG A 140 -9.43 -26.84 -11.61
CA ARG A 140 -10.61 -26.86 -12.51
C ARG A 140 -10.27 -27.33 -13.93
N GLN A 141 -9.00 -27.43 -14.28
CA GLN A 141 -8.58 -27.87 -15.61
C GLN A 141 -8.88 -29.37 -15.78
N VAL A 142 -9.50 -29.71 -16.91
CA VAL A 142 -9.80 -31.11 -17.26
C VAL A 142 -8.49 -31.86 -17.44
N GLN A 143 -8.23 -32.83 -16.57
CA GLN A 143 -7.09 -33.74 -16.71
C GLN A 143 -7.49 -34.93 -17.60
N ILE A 144 -6.66 -35.21 -18.61
CA ILE A 144 -6.82 -36.37 -19.47
C ILE A 144 -6.40 -37.62 -18.67
N CYS A 145 -7.36 -38.47 -18.32
CA CYS A 145 -7.10 -39.71 -17.61
C CYS A 145 -6.46 -40.72 -18.58
N MET A 146 -5.15 -40.93 -18.47
CA MET A 146 -4.41 -41.95 -19.24
C MET A 146 -4.67 -43.38 -18.72
N LYS A 147 -5.20 -43.51 -17.50
CA LYS A 147 -5.64 -44.79 -16.95
C LYS A 147 -7.04 -45.07 -17.47
N VAL A 148 -7.18 -46.09 -18.32
CA VAL A 148 -8.46 -46.76 -18.54
C VAL A 148 -8.94 -47.22 -17.16
N PRO A 149 -10.14 -46.81 -16.69
CA PRO A 149 -10.66 -47.30 -15.41
C PRO A 149 -10.63 -48.83 -15.44
N PRO A 150 -10.24 -49.51 -14.34
CA PRO A 150 -10.19 -50.96 -14.33
C PRO A 150 -11.55 -51.48 -14.78
N SER A 151 -11.54 -52.30 -15.83
CA SER A 151 -12.70 -53.03 -16.35
C SER A 151 -13.13 -54.08 -15.31
N SER A 152 -13.60 -53.65 -14.15
CA SER A 152 -14.19 -54.52 -13.15
C SER A 152 -15.62 -54.83 -13.60
N GLY A 153 -15.78 -56.01 -14.20
CA GLY A 153 -17.01 -56.81 -14.13
C GLY A 153 -18.28 -56.19 -14.71
N LYS A 154 -18.71 -56.74 -15.85
CA LYS A 154 -20.11 -56.84 -16.34
C LYS A 154 -21.14 -56.15 -15.44
N ARG A 155 -21.49 -54.89 -15.74
CA ARG A 155 -22.75 -54.31 -15.29
C ARG A 155 -23.87 -55.05 -16.01
N SER A 156 -24.47 -56.05 -15.37
CA SER A 156 -25.59 -56.80 -15.92
C SER A 156 -26.83 -55.91 -15.98
N TYR A 157 -27.11 -55.34 -17.14
CA TYR A 157 -28.45 -54.88 -17.49
C TYR A 157 -29.13 -56.01 -18.26
N PHE A 158 -29.79 -56.92 -17.53
CA PHE A 158 -30.64 -57.94 -18.12
C PHE A 158 -32.08 -57.42 -18.22
N GLY A 159 -32.48 -57.18 -19.48
CA GLY A 159 -33.81 -57.31 -20.10
C GLY A 159 -35.11 -57.05 -19.32
N GLY A 160 -35.88 -56.07 -19.80
CA GLY A 160 -37.33 -55.97 -19.63
C GLY A 160 -37.94 -55.15 -20.78
N SER A 161 -38.77 -55.79 -21.59
CA SER A 161 -39.37 -55.29 -22.83
C SER A 161 -40.45 -54.21 -22.60
N TYR A 162 -40.73 -53.44 -23.66
CA TYR A 162 -41.83 -52.50 -23.93
C TYR A 162 -42.05 -51.31 -22.95
N SER A 163 -41.61 -50.12 -23.34
CA SER A 163 -42.50 -48.97 -23.60
C SER A 163 -41.68 -47.74 -23.98
N SER A 164 -42.12 -47.10 -25.06
CA SER A 164 -41.65 -45.81 -25.53
C SER A 164 -41.88 -44.75 -24.44
N VAL A 165 -40.89 -44.44 -23.62
CA VAL A 165 -40.81 -43.15 -22.93
C VAL A 165 -39.37 -42.66 -22.91
N CYS A 166 -39.02 -41.91 -23.95
CA CYS A 166 -37.89 -41.00 -23.94
C CYS A 166 -37.99 -40.06 -22.72
N ASN A 167 -37.18 -40.31 -21.70
CA ASN A 167 -36.94 -39.32 -20.64
C ASN A 167 -35.49 -39.37 -20.16
N THR A 168 -34.60 -39.22 -21.13
CA THR A 168 -33.16 -38.91 -21.01
C THR A 168 -32.93 -37.52 -20.41
N LYS A 169 -33.33 -37.27 -19.16
CA LYS A 169 -32.83 -36.13 -18.38
C LYS A 169 -32.60 -36.54 -16.93
N SER A 170 -31.33 -36.56 -16.54
CA SER A 170 -30.85 -36.76 -15.18
C SER A 170 -31.59 -35.86 -14.18
N ASN A 171 -31.75 -36.34 -12.94
CA ASN A 171 -32.44 -35.61 -11.86
C ASN A 171 -31.93 -34.18 -11.66
N ILE A 172 -30.66 -33.91 -11.98
CA ILE A 172 -30.05 -32.58 -11.94
C ILE A 172 -30.69 -31.63 -12.95
N MET A 173 -30.87 -32.06 -14.21
CA MET A 173 -31.47 -31.23 -15.25
C MET A 173 -32.96 -31.01 -15.00
N LYS A 174 -33.65 -32.00 -14.40
CA LYS A 174 -35.05 -31.85 -13.97
C LYS A 174 -35.16 -30.85 -12.82
N LYS A 175 -34.29 -30.93 -11.81
CA LYS A 175 -34.24 -29.98 -10.69
C LYS A 175 -33.93 -28.56 -11.15
N ALA A 176 -32.92 -28.37 -12.01
CA ALA A 176 -32.57 -27.05 -12.54
C ALA A 176 -33.70 -26.43 -13.37
N LYS A 177 -34.40 -27.23 -14.19
CA LYS A 177 -35.58 -26.75 -14.92
C LYS A 177 -36.75 -26.42 -13.99
N LEU A 178 -37.01 -27.24 -12.98
CA LEU A 178 -38.05 -26.98 -11.99
C LEU A 178 -37.77 -25.70 -11.19
N ASP A 179 -36.52 -25.49 -10.77
CA ASP A 179 -36.09 -24.27 -10.07
C ASP A 179 -36.19 -23.02 -10.97
N PHE A 180 -35.90 -23.16 -12.26
CA PHE A 180 -36.10 -22.07 -13.23
C PHE A 180 -37.58 -21.72 -13.42
N ILE A 181 -38.44 -22.73 -13.58
CA ILE A 181 -39.90 -22.55 -13.73
C ILE A 181 -40.49 -21.94 -12.44
N ASN A 182 -40.12 -22.47 -11.26
CA ASN A 182 -40.57 -21.92 -9.97
C ASN A 182 -40.15 -20.46 -9.78
N ARG A 183 -38.95 -20.06 -10.23
CA ARG A 183 -38.52 -18.65 -10.21
C ARG A 183 -39.34 -17.80 -11.19
N CYS A 184 -39.62 -18.30 -12.39
CA CYS A 184 -40.47 -17.59 -13.36
C CYS A 184 -41.92 -17.45 -12.87
N ASP A 185 -42.48 -18.47 -12.21
CA ASP A 185 -43.82 -18.41 -11.62
C ASP A 185 -43.89 -17.48 -10.41
N PHE A 186 -42.82 -17.39 -9.63
CA PHE A 186 -42.71 -16.39 -8.56
C PHE A 186 -42.70 -14.96 -9.12
N PHE A 187 -41.96 -14.71 -10.21
CA PHE A 187 -41.97 -13.43 -10.90
C PHE A 187 -43.31 -13.12 -11.58
N ARG A 188 -44.00 -14.12 -12.15
CA ARG A 188 -45.36 -13.96 -12.70
C ARG A 188 -46.39 -13.66 -11.62
N ARG A 189 -46.32 -14.32 -10.46
CA ARG A 189 -47.20 -14.03 -9.31
C ARG A 189 -46.94 -12.64 -8.74
N LEU A 190 -45.68 -12.20 -8.65
CA LEU A 190 -45.35 -10.83 -8.25
C LEU A 190 -45.86 -9.79 -9.26
N LEU A 191 -45.76 -10.04 -10.57
CA LEU A 191 -46.29 -9.15 -11.61
C LEU A 191 -47.83 -9.10 -11.63
N VAL A 192 -48.51 -10.21 -11.35
CA VAL A 192 -49.98 -10.22 -11.21
C VAL A 192 -50.41 -9.51 -9.92
N CYS A 193 -49.71 -9.67 -8.80
CA CYS A 193 -49.99 -8.91 -7.58
C CYS A 193 -49.70 -7.41 -7.75
N TYR A 194 -48.58 -7.02 -8.36
CA TYR A 194 -48.27 -5.60 -8.63
C TYR A 194 -49.18 -4.98 -9.70
N GLY A 195 -49.65 -5.76 -10.69
CA GLY A 195 -50.60 -5.31 -11.71
C GLY A 195 -52.04 -5.17 -11.18
N ILE A 196 -52.48 -6.01 -10.25
CA ILE A 196 -53.80 -5.90 -9.61
C ILE A 196 -53.81 -4.73 -8.60
N ILE A 197 -52.70 -4.47 -7.90
CA ILE A 197 -52.60 -3.33 -6.97
C ILE A 197 -52.68 -1.99 -7.72
N PHE A 198 -52.14 -1.88 -8.94
CA PHE A 198 -52.24 -0.62 -9.72
C PHE A 198 -53.64 -0.34 -10.30
N HIS A 199 -54.48 -1.37 -10.47
CA HIS A 199 -55.82 -1.19 -11.04
C HIS A 199 -56.93 -1.00 -9.98
N LEU A 200 -56.63 -1.22 -8.69
CA LEU A 200 -57.55 -0.98 -7.56
C LEU A 200 -57.32 0.36 -6.85
N SER A 201 -56.28 1.12 -7.20
CA SER A 201 -56.02 2.47 -6.68
C SER A 201 -56.44 3.60 -7.63
N SER A 202 -57.22 3.28 -8.67
CA SER A 202 -57.77 4.25 -9.62
C SER A 202 -59.26 3.98 -9.88
N LYS A 203 -60.07 4.14 -8.83
CA LYS A 203 -61.48 4.51 -8.87
C LYS A 203 -61.78 5.33 -7.63
#